data_AF-A0A848GGV3-F1
#
_entry.id   AF-A0A848GGV3-F1
#
_cell.length_a   1.000
_cell.length_b   1.000
_cell.length_c   1.000
_cell.angle_alpha   90.00
_cell.angle_beta   90.00
_cell.angle_gamma   90.00
#
_symmetry.space_group_name_H-M   'P 1'
#
loop_
_entity.id
_entity.type
_entity.pdbx_description
1 polymer ?
#
loop_
_entity_poly.entity_id
_entity_poly.type
_entity_poly.pdbx_seq_one_letter_code
_entity_poly.pdbx_strand_id
1 'polypeptide(L)'
;MRSLVIFFFCLTVQYALAQTGQRTATPVQRVSPGRSNPVGRSGAMSNSNGTTVGRNSTPAVTSNDQWAGTWKVDYKPWPHIPAVTMQLQIGMPRQNMLYPALLSLDYGEFHGSYYLLLVRKNEQQLGIGRGKYPIKETPFKLGIWMMYLNGTFNYSRKGNEPPVMDIQRMWIKDFGIFMRGLYDDDEIYVSTKATLRDMLYRNPIQMKKTGNQPWTGAEAQRIVYPERDSIYLGLYDRIDVNDSTGQLTIVDEDQLDKDTVTLVHNGRTLLRSQEINEQTQSQRLRLDTGMNLLAFFADNYGRLPPNTGDMRVAIDGKKYSFDFSDRPNAYATFLVAQLYRKPVQEKPSPATVAPLPATPVAALPPGGDTAALTRTAISRKDQWVTTIKVKQRDITLELWDAQTEDGDSISLRLNEKWIVSGFPVKKQIQELKITLQPGENRLQFMADNLGRIPPNTAALRILFDKISRRVDLSTDMKRNNMIRIIYEE
;
A
#
# COMPACT_ATOMS: atom_id res chain seq x y z
N MET A 1 24.13 -9.30 51.50
CA MET A 1 24.57 -10.64 51.02
C MET A 1 23.48 -11.28 50.14
N ARG A 2 23.28 -10.80 48.90
CA ARG A 2 22.46 -11.47 47.87
C ARG A 2 22.94 -11.10 46.45
N SER A 3 24.25 -10.95 46.26
CA SER A 3 24.87 -10.62 44.97
C SER A 3 26.04 -11.55 44.60
N LEU A 4 26.12 -12.75 45.18
CA LEU A 4 27.24 -13.67 44.97
C LEU A 4 26.81 -15.13 44.66
N VAL A 5 25.58 -15.35 44.22
CA VAL A 5 25.06 -16.70 43.88
C VAL A 5 24.70 -16.87 42.40
N ILE A 6 24.70 -15.79 41.61
CA ILE A 6 24.33 -15.85 40.17
C ILE A 6 25.56 -16.08 39.26
N PHE A 7 26.78 -15.95 39.78
CA PHE A 7 28.01 -16.10 38.99
C PHE A 7 28.52 -17.55 38.83
N PHE A 8 27.93 -18.53 39.51
CA PHE A 8 28.41 -19.93 39.50
C PHE A 8 27.59 -20.91 38.63
N PHE A 9 26.53 -20.45 37.95
CA PHE A 9 25.72 -21.31 37.07
C PHE A 9 26.03 -21.15 35.57
N CYS A 10 26.95 -20.25 35.20
CA CYS A 10 27.29 -19.95 33.80
C CYS A 10 28.53 -20.68 33.26
N LEU A 11 29.21 -21.53 34.05
CA LEU A 11 30.48 -22.16 33.63
C LEU A 11 30.44 -23.68 33.38
N THR A 12 29.29 -24.34 33.52
CA THR A 12 29.20 -25.82 33.40
C THR A 12 28.48 -26.33 32.16
N VAL A 13 27.91 -25.47 31.30
CA VAL A 13 27.23 -25.92 30.05
C VAL A 13 28.14 -25.87 28.82
N GLN A 14 29.30 -25.19 28.91
CA GLN A 14 30.23 -25.06 27.78
C GLN A 14 31.21 -26.22 27.59
N TYR A 15 31.19 -27.24 28.47
CA TYR A 15 32.11 -28.39 28.40
C TYR A 15 31.48 -29.70 27.86
N ALA A 16 30.19 -29.72 27.53
CA ALA A 16 29.49 -30.95 27.14
C ALA A 16 29.22 -31.13 25.63
N LEU A 17 29.67 -30.23 24.76
CA LEU A 17 29.44 -30.31 23.30
C LEU A 17 30.71 -30.45 22.45
N ALA A 18 31.85 -30.82 23.06
CA ALA A 18 33.13 -30.93 22.37
C ALA A 18 33.65 -32.37 22.14
N GLN A 19 32.82 -33.42 22.31
CA GLN A 19 33.30 -34.82 22.21
C GLN A 19 32.43 -35.80 21.41
N THR A 20 31.72 -35.36 20.37
CA THR A 20 31.16 -36.31 19.39
C THR A 20 31.31 -35.78 17.98
N GLY A 21 32.43 -36.10 17.34
CA GLY A 21 32.71 -35.70 15.97
C GLY A 21 34.04 -36.23 15.44
N GLN A 22 34.23 -37.55 15.40
CA GLN A 22 35.25 -38.14 14.53
C GLN A 22 34.67 -39.21 13.59
N ARG A 23 34.89 -38.90 12.31
CA ARG A 23 34.64 -39.58 11.04
C ARG A 23 34.96 -41.07 11.04
N THR A 24 34.22 -41.83 10.22
CA THR A 24 34.83 -42.64 9.13
C THR A 24 33.92 -42.64 7.91
N ALA A 25 34.52 -42.40 6.73
CA ALA A 25 33.89 -42.48 5.42
C ALA A 25 34.45 -43.70 4.69
N THR A 26 33.59 -44.48 4.04
CA THR A 26 33.96 -45.62 3.19
C THR A 26 33.48 -45.31 1.76
N PRO A 27 34.30 -45.50 0.71
CA PRO A 27 33.89 -45.23 -0.66
C PRO A 27 33.24 -46.49 -1.27
N VAL A 28 32.12 -46.32 -1.98
CA VAL A 28 31.54 -47.40 -2.81
C VAL A 28 31.53 -46.98 -4.28
N GLN A 29 32.00 -47.91 -5.10
CA GLN A 29 32.33 -47.82 -6.51
C GLN A 29 31.11 -47.62 -7.43
N ARG A 30 31.40 -47.01 -8.59
CA ARG A 30 30.60 -47.08 -9.83
C ARG A 30 30.44 -48.52 -10.30
N VAL A 31 29.22 -48.91 -10.66
CA VAL A 31 28.95 -49.84 -11.77
C VAL A 31 27.65 -49.43 -12.49
N SER A 32 27.73 -49.31 -13.81
CA SER A 32 26.66 -49.52 -14.80
C SER A 32 27.20 -50.59 -15.77
N PRO A 33 26.43 -51.29 -16.64
CA PRO A 33 25.09 -50.98 -17.15
C PRO A 33 24.16 -52.21 -17.32
N GLY A 34 22.95 -52.01 -17.86
CA GLY A 34 22.10 -53.12 -18.31
C GLY A 34 20.83 -52.68 -19.03
N ARG A 35 20.91 -52.57 -20.37
CA ARG A 35 19.76 -52.50 -21.28
C ARG A 35 19.06 -53.86 -21.34
N SER A 36 17.73 -53.89 -21.27
CA SER A 36 16.93 -54.78 -22.12
C SER A 36 15.48 -54.27 -22.22
N ASN A 37 15.02 -54.15 -23.46
CA ASN A 37 13.61 -54.21 -23.87
C ASN A 37 13.43 -55.62 -24.47
N PRO A 38 12.23 -56.23 -24.44
CA PRO A 38 11.31 -56.01 -25.55
C PRO A 38 9.78 -56.13 -25.26
N VAL A 39 9.02 -55.36 -26.04
CA VAL A 39 7.84 -55.74 -26.85
C VAL A 39 6.66 -56.48 -26.18
N GLY A 40 5.55 -55.75 -26.01
CA GLY A 40 4.34 -55.93 -26.82
C GLY A 40 3.22 -56.84 -26.29
N ARG A 41 2.01 -56.26 -26.09
CA ARG A 41 0.77 -56.72 -26.75
C ARG A 41 -0.39 -55.73 -26.59
N SER A 42 -1.16 -55.67 -27.67
CA SER A 42 -2.33 -54.85 -27.98
C SER A 42 -3.65 -55.51 -27.53
N GLY A 43 -4.70 -54.69 -27.36
CA GLY A 43 -6.11 -55.08 -27.34
C GLY A 43 -6.82 -54.60 -26.06
N ALA A 44 -8.03 -54.04 -26.07
CA ALA A 44 -8.99 -53.69 -27.10
C ALA A 44 -10.00 -52.70 -26.48
N MET A 45 -10.72 -51.99 -27.35
CA MET A 45 -11.80 -51.04 -27.05
C MET A 45 -12.96 -51.65 -26.23
N SER A 46 -13.60 -50.83 -25.39
CA SER A 46 -15.07 -50.84 -25.28
C SER A 46 -15.59 -49.44 -24.93
N ASN A 47 -16.45 -48.94 -25.82
CA ASN A 47 -17.27 -47.74 -25.65
C ASN A 47 -18.56 -48.14 -24.92
N SER A 48 -18.99 -47.34 -23.95
CA SER A 48 -20.39 -47.30 -23.55
C SER A 48 -20.80 -45.87 -23.20
N ASN A 49 -21.65 -45.31 -24.05
CA ASN A 49 -22.35 -44.04 -23.84
C ASN A 49 -23.36 -44.18 -22.70
N GLY A 50 -23.30 -43.26 -21.73
CA GLY A 50 -24.30 -43.10 -20.67
C GLY A 50 -24.58 -41.62 -20.44
N THR A 51 -25.72 -41.16 -20.96
CA THR A 51 -26.26 -39.82 -20.83
C THR A 51 -26.75 -39.57 -19.40
N THR A 52 -26.20 -38.57 -18.69
CA THR A 52 -26.88 -38.01 -17.50
C THR A 52 -26.61 -36.52 -17.32
N VAL A 53 -27.69 -35.75 -17.56
CA VAL A 53 -28.16 -34.49 -16.95
C VAL A 53 -27.16 -33.65 -16.14
N GLY A 54 -26.98 -32.41 -16.59
CA GLY A 54 -26.08 -31.42 -16.02
C GLY A 54 -26.45 -30.95 -14.61
N ARG A 55 -25.43 -30.91 -13.75
CA ARG A 55 -25.29 -29.90 -12.71
C ARG A 55 -24.27 -28.89 -13.20
N ASN A 56 -24.69 -27.64 -13.39
CA ASN A 56 -23.78 -26.50 -13.51
C ASN A 56 -23.04 -26.34 -12.17
N SER A 57 -21.99 -27.11 -11.96
CA SER A 57 -20.91 -26.71 -11.07
C SER A 57 -20.06 -25.72 -11.86
N THR A 58 -20.14 -24.44 -11.51
CA THR A 58 -19.15 -23.45 -11.91
C THR A 58 -17.78 -24.06 -11.65
N PRO A 59 -16.90 -24.23 -12.65
CA PRO A 59 -15.59 -24.81 -12.40
C PRO A 59 -14.88 -23.89 -11.40
N ALA A 60 -14.53 -24.44 -10.25
CA ALA A 60 -13.63 -23.78 -9.33
C ALA A 60 -12.37 -23.43 -10.13
N VAL A 61 -12.09 -22.14 -10.27
CA VAL A 61 -10.86 -21.68 -10.91
C VAL A 61 -9.72 -22.11 -9.99
N THR A 62 -9.18 -23.31 -10.22
CA THR A 62 -7.88 -23.71 -9.69
C THR A 62 -6.84 -22.86 -10.38
N SER A 63 -6.56 -21.71 -9.78
CA SER A 63 -5.42 -20.89 -10.13
C SER A 63 -4.16 -21.59 -9.65
N ASN A 64 -3.21 -21.82 -10.57
CA ASN A 64 -1.88 -22.37 -10.27
C ASN A 64 -0.93 -21.32 -9.67
N ASP A 65 -1.43 -20.23 -9.08
CA ASP A 65 -0.60 -19.26 -8.40
C ASP A 65 0.10 -19.92 -7.18
N GLN A 66 1.42 -19.78 -7.12
CA GLN A 66 2.21 -20.47 -6.10
C GLN A 66 1.92 -19.95 -4.69
N TRP A 67 1.53 -18.67 -4.56
CA TRP A 67 1.31 -17.97 -3.30
C TRP A 67 -0.14 -18.04 -2.85
N ALA A 68 -1.10 -17.86 -3.75
CA ALA A 68 -2.52 -17.86 -3.42
C ALA A 68 -2.92 -19.19 -2.76
N GLY A 69 -3.73 -19.11 -1.70
CA GLY A 69 -4.09 -20.26 -0.88
C GLY A 69 -4.05 -19.99 0.62
N THR A 70 -4.10 -21.06 1.40
CA THR A 70 -4.01 -21.02 2.86
C THR A 70 -2.68 -21.60 3.32
N TRP A 71 -1.99 -20.84 4.16
CA TRP A 71 -0.71 -21.18 4.76
C TRP A 71 -0.86 -21.21 6.27
N LYS A 72 -0.26 -22.18 6.94
CA LYS A 72 -0.42 -22.36 8.38
C LYS A 72 0.89 -22.75 9.05
N VAL A 73 1.10 -22.27 10.26
CA VAL A 73 2.09 -22.77 11.21
C VAL A 73 1.44 -22.95 12.57
N ASP A 74 1.81 -24.01 13.27
CA ASP A 74 1.45 -24.24 14.67
C ASP A 74 2.75 -24.23 15.48
N TYR A 75 2.94 -23.22 16.30
CA TYR A 75 4.13 -23.04 17.14
C TYR A 75 3.83 -23.53 18.56
N LYS A 76 4.53 -24.58 19.01
CA LYS A 76 4.44 -25.08 20.39
C LYS A 76 5.67 -24.66 21.17
N PRO A 77 5.58 -23.66 22.08
CA PRO A 77 6.72 -23.25 22.89
C PRO A 77 7.17 -24.36 23.86
N TRP A 78 6.22 -25.15 24.36
CA TRP A 78 6.46 -26.26 25.28
C TRP A 78 5.51 -27.44 24.97
N PRO A 79 5.91 -28.71 25.25
CA PRO A 79 5.12 -29.89 24.86
C PRO A 79 3.68 -29.94 25.40
N HIS A 80 3.45 -29.39 26.60
CA HIS A 80 2.19 -29.45 27.33
C HIS A 80 1.33 -28.18 27.19
N ILE A 81 1.82 -27.15 26.48
CA ILE A 81 1.10 -25.89 26.28
C ILE A 81 0.41 -25.94 24.91
N PRO A 82 -0.81 -25.38 24.76
CA PRO A 82 -1.44 -25.23 23.46
C PRO A 82 -0.52 -24.54 22.45
N ALA A 83 -0.66 -24.90 21.18
CA ALA A 83 0.09 -24.23 20.12
C ALA A 83 -0.45 -22.82 19.92
N VAL A 84 0.45 -21.88 19.61
CA VAL A 84 0.07 -20.65 18.92
C VAL A 84 -0.17 -21.02 17.45
N THR A 85 -1.38 -20.80 16.96
CA THR A 85 -1.74 -21.06 15.57
C THR A 85 -1.71 -19.75 14.79
N MET A 86 -0.90 -19.71 13.73
CA MET A 86 -0.88 -18.61 12.78
C MET A 86 -1.28 -19.10 11.39
N GLN A 87 -2.28 -18.46 10.81
CA GLN A 87 -2.80 -18.78 9.48
C GLN A 87 -2.77 -17.54 8.60
N LEU A 88 -2.34 -17.70 7.35
CA LEU A 88 -2.33 -16.67 6.33
C LEU A 88 -3.12 -17.14 5.12
N GLN A 89 -4.19 -16.44 4.80
CA GLN A 89 -4.96 -16.66 3.58
C GLN A 89 -4.57 -15.60 2.56
N ILE A 90 -4.08 -16.03 1.39
CA ILE A 90 -3.60 -15.16 0.32
C ILE A 90 -4.59 -15.23 -0.85
N GLY A 91 -5.07 -14.08 -1.28
CA GLY A 91 -5.95 -13.92 -2.44
C GLY A 91 -5.19 -13.87 -3.76
N MET A 92 -5.93 -13.78 -4.86
CA MET A 92 -5.35 -13.63 -6.20
C MET A 92 -4.66 -12.27 -6.35
N PRO A 93 -3.51 -12.20 -7.05
CA PRO A 93 -2.79 -10.94 -7.19
C PRO A 93 -3.43 -9.99 -8.20
N ARG A 94 -3.34 -8.69 -7.92
CA ARG A 94 -3.49 -7.63 -8.93
C ARG A 94 -2.16 -7.44 -9.66
N GLN A 95 -2.21 -7.47 -11.00
CA GLN A 95 -1.05 -7.32 -11.88
C GLN A 95 0.13 -8.24 -11.53
N ASN A 96 -0.17 -9.45 -11.02
CA ASN A 96 0.84 -10.44 -10.59
C ASN A 96 1.84 -9.91 -9.53
N MET A 97 1.48 -8.85 -8.80
CA MET A 97 2.41 -8.13 -7.94
C MET A 97 1.83 -7.80 -6.57
N LEU A 98 0.56 -7.40 -6.49
CA LEU A 98 -0.10 -7.02 -5.23
C LEU A 98 -1.03 -8.14 -4.78
N TYR A 99 -0.72 -8.78 -3.66
CA TYR A 99 -1.48 -9.91 -3.12
C TYR A 99 -2.22 -9.45 -1.86
N PRO A 100 -3.56 -9.45 -1.86
CA PRO A 100 -4.32 -9.20 -0.65
C PRO A 100 -4.23 -10.41 0.28
N ALA A 101 -4.09 -10.18 1.58
CA ALA A 101 -4.00 -11.26 2.54
C ALA A 101 -4.79 -10.98 3.82
N LEU A 102 -5.19 -12.07 4.46
CA LEU A 102 -5.78 -12.11 5.79
C LEU A 102 -4.91 -12.99 6.69
N LEU A 103 -4.29 -12.37 7.69
CA LEU A 103 -3.52 -13.05 8.74
C LEU A 103 -4.44 -13.30 9.94
N SER A 104 -4.42 -14.50 10.48
CA SER A 104 -5.09 -14.87 11.74
C SER A 104 -4.08 -15.44 12.72
N LEU A 105 -4.24 -15.10 14.00
CA LEU A 105 -3.36 -15.55 15.09
C LEU A 105 -4.20 -15.90 16.30
N ASP A 106 -4.10 -17.15 16.73
CA ASP A 106 -4.92 -17.72 17.81
C ASP A 106 -4.01 -18.35 18.88
N TYR A 107 -4.25 -18.02 20.15
CA TYR A 107 -3.56 -18.63 21.28
C TYR A 107 -4.33 -18.46 22.60
N GLY A 108 -4.75 -19.59 23.20
CA GLY A 108 -5.60 -19.55 24.39
C GLY A 108 -6.89 -18.79 24.09
N GLU A 109 -7.17 -17.74 24.87
CA GLU A 109 -8.32 -16.86 24.67
C GLU A 109 -8.07 -15.73 23.65
N PHE A 110 -6.81 -15.55 23.22
CA PHE A 110 -6.47 -14.52 22.25
C PHE A 110 -6.85 -14.93 20.83
N HIS A 111 -7.55 -14.04 20.14
CA HIS A 111 -7.93 -14.14 18.74
C HIS A 111 -7.63 -12.82 18.02
N GLY A 112 -6.72 -12.87 17.06
CA GLY A 112 -6.32 -11.75 16.21
C GLY A 112 -6.59 -12.03 14.74
N SER A 113 -7.07 -11.04 13.99
CA SER A 113 -7.23 -11.10 12.53
C SER A 113 -6.88 -9.77 11.89
N TYR A 114 -6.07 -9.80 10.83
CA TYR A 114 -5.46 -8.61 10.25
C TYR A 114 -5.49 -8.62 8.72
N TYR A 115 -5.92 -7.51 8.12
CA TYR A 115 -5.66 -7.26 6.71
C TYR A 115 -4.23 -6.78 6.52
N LEU A 116 -3.57 -7.30 5.49
CA LEU A 116 -2.25 -6.85 5.07
C LEU A 116 -2.10 -7.00 3.55
N LEU A 117 -1.21 -6.18 3.01
CA LEU A 117 -0.77 -6.27 1.62
C LEU A 117 0.55 -7.05 1.57
N LEU A 118 0.65 -8.00 0.66
CA LEU A 118 1.92 -8.63 0.29
C LEU A 118 2.29 -8.19 -1.13
N VAL A 119 3.59 -7.96 -1.38
CA VAL A 119 4.06 -7.48 -2.67
C VAL A 119 5.16 -8.38 -3.21
N ARG A 120 5.02 -8.83 -4.45
CA ARG A 120 6.03 -9.65 -5.12
C ARG A 120 7.32 -8.88 -5.29
N LYS A 121 8.39 -9.37 -4.66
CA LYS A 121 9.75 -8.87 -4.81
C LYS A 121 10.48 -9.60 -5.94
N ASN A 122 10.28 -10.92 -6.03
CA ASN A 122 10.78 -11.80 -7.09
C ASN A 122 10.02 -13.14 -7.07
N GLU A 123 10.44 -14.12 -7.89
CA GLU A 123 9.83 -15.45 -7.97
C GLU A 123 9.80 -16.22 -6.65
N GLN A 124 10.69 -15.93 -5.70
CA GLN A 124 10.82 -16.69 -4.46
C GLN A 124 10.46 -15.86 -3.22
N GLN A 125 10.14 -14.58 -3.39
CA GLN A 125 9.96 -13.67 -2.26
C GLN A 125 8.72 -12.78 -2.41
N LEU A 126 7.87 -12.77 -1.38
CA LEU A 126 6.88 -11.72 -1.16
C LEU A 126 7.36 -10.83 -0.01
N GLY A 127 7.35 -9.52 -0.19
CA GLY A 127 7.46 -8.58 0.93
C GLY A 127 6.19 -8.53 1.74
N ILE A 128 6.34 -8.34 3.04
CA ILE A 128 5.26 -8.30 4.02
C ILE A 128 5.00 -6.82 4.35
N GLY A 129 3.77 -6.34 4.10
CA GLY A 129 3.42 -4.95 4.33
C GLY A 129 3.63 -4.52 5.79
N ARG A 130 4.04 -3.27 6.00
CA ARG A 130 4.19 -2.69 7.35
C ARG A 130 2.89 -2.77 8.14
N GLY A 131 1.81 -2.31 7.50
CA GLY A 131 0.48 -2.23 8.09
C GLY A 131 -0.18 -3.59 8.19
N LYS A 132 -0.50 -4.01 9.41
CA LYS A 132 -1.36 -5.15 9.73
C LYS A 132 -2.60 -4.54 10.36
N TYR A 133 -3.61 -4.26 9.54
CA TYR A 133 -4.80 -3.56 9.97
C TYR A 133 -5.70 -4.51 10.78
N PRO A 134 -5.93 -4.27 12.08
CA PRO A 134 -6.68 -5.19 12.93
C PRO A 134 -8.17 -5.14 12.59
N ILE A 135 -8.74 -6.30 12.28
CA ILE A 135 -10.18 -6.53 12.09
C ILE A 135 -10.80 -6.96 13.42
N LYS A 136 -10.07 -7.83 14.14
CA LYS A 136 -10.40 -8.33 15.45
C LYS A 136 -9.11 -8.50 16.24
N GLU A 137 -9.08 -8.03 17.47
CA GLU A 137 -8.03 -8.27 18.45
C GLU A 137 -8.68 -8.34 19.82
N THR A 138 -8.82 -9.55 20.35
CA THR A 138 -9.47 -9.78 21.64
C THR A 138 -8.70 -10.85 22.40
N PRO A 139 -8.54 -10.76 23.74
CA PRO A 139 -9.07 -9.72 24.61
C PRO A 139 -8.19 -8.46 24.72
N PHE A 140 -6.98 -8.49 24.16
CA PHE A 140 -6.03 -7.36 24.17
C PHE A 140 -5.48 -7.10 22.76
N LYS A 141 -4.70 -6.03 22.60
CA LYS A 141 -4.07 -5.67 21.31
C LYS A 141 -2.62 -6.12 21.26
N LEU A 142 -2.15 -6.58 20.10
CA LEU A 142 -0.72 -6.80 19.86
C LEU A 142 -0.01 -5.55 19.35
N GLY A 143 -0.75 -4.70 18.64
CA GLY A 143 -0.30 -3.37 18.23
C GLY A 143 1.07 -3.37 17.55
N ILE A 144 2.01 -2.62 18.12
CA ILE A 144 3.33 -2.38 17.51
C ILE A 144 4.17 -3.65 17.33
N TRP A 145 3.91 -4.73 18.07
CA TRP A 145 4.63 -6.00 17.91
C TRP A 145 4.37 -6.69 16.57
N MET A 146 3.27 -6.36 15.88
CA MET A 146 2.99 -6.89 14.53
C MET A 146 4.02 -6.45 13.48
N MET A 147 4.83 -5.43 13.79
CA MET A 147 5.95 -5.00 12.96
C MET A 147 7.12 -6.00 12.96
N TYR A 148 7.20 -6.91 13.94
CA TYR A 148 8.23 -7.96 13.93
C TYR A 148 8.06 -8.97 12.79
N LEU A 149 6.93 -8.96 12.09
CA LEU A 149 6.71 -9.74 10.88
C LEU A 149 7.17 -9.02 9.60
N ASN A 150 7.64 -7.77 9.68
CA ASN A 150 8.13 -7.05 8.49
C ASN A 150 9.41 -7.74 7.95
N GLY A 151 9.56 -7.72 6.64
CA GLY A 151 10.55 -8.49 5.90
C GLY A 151 9.90 -9.28 4.78
N THR A 152 10.38 -10.48 4.50
CA THR A 152 9.91 -11.28 3.35
C THR A 152 9.44 -12.67 3.74
N PHE A 153 8.43 -13.17 3.04
CA PHE A 153 8.15 -14.59 2.92
C PHE A 153 9.03 -15.17 1.81
N ASN A 154 9.82 -16.19 2.14
CA ASN A 154 10.70 -16.90 1.22
C ASN A 154 10.11 -18.26 0.89
N TYR A 155 9.70 -18.45 -0.36
CA TYR A 155 9.10 -19.71 -0.82
C TYR A 155 10.17 -20.77 -1.09
N SER A 156 9.88 -21.99 -0.65
CA SER A 156 10.63 -23.17 -1.08
C SER A 156 9.73 -24.40 -1.19
N ARG A 157 10.13 -25.34 -2.04
CA ARG A 157 9.44 -26.63 -2.22
C ARG A 157 10.48 -27.72 -2.45
N LYS A 158 10.42 -28.80 -1.67
CA LYS A 158 11.32 -29.94 -1.78
C LYS A 158 10.59 -31.14 -2.39
N GLY A 159 10.87 -31.43 -3.66
CA GLY A 159 10.23 -32.54 -4.38
C GLY A 159 8.70 -32.47 -4.30
N ASN A 160 8.09 -33.54 -3.80
CA ASN A 160 6.63 -33.66 -3.66
C ASN A 160 6.09 -33.18 -2.31
N GLU A 161 6.93 -32.67 -1.41
CA GLU A 161 6.46 -32.11 -0.14
C GLU A 161 5.58 -30.86 -0.38
N PRO A 162 4.63 -30.57 0.54
CA PRO A 162 3.90 -29.30 0.52
C PRO A 162 4.88 -28.13 0.53
N PRO A 163 4.65 -27.08 -0.28
CA PRO A 163 5.52 -25.92 -0.28
C PRO A 163 5.46 -25.20 1.07
N VAL A 164 6.55 -24.51 1.39
CA VAL A 164 6.71 -23.74 2.63
C VAL A 164 7.10 -22.29 2.35
N MET A 165 6.75 -21.41 3.29
CA MET A 165 7.21 -20.01 3.33
C MET A 165 7.90 -19.73 4.65
N ASP A 166 9.19 -19.41 4.59
CA ASP A 166 9.96 -18.95 5.75
C ASP A 166 9.86 -17.43 5.87
N ILE A 167 9.65 -16.92 7.08
CA ILE A 167 9.71 -15.47 7.33
C ILE A 167 11.16 -15.06 7.57
N GLN A 168 11.72 -14.31 6.63
CA GLN A 168 12.96 -13.57 6.82
C GLN A 168 12.64 -12.15 7.31
N ARG A 169 12.78 -11.94 8.62
CA ARG A 169 12.48 -10.67 9.28
C ARG A 169 13.55 -9.62 9.05
N MET A 170 13.14 -8.36 9.10
CA MET A 170 14.05 -7.24 9.31
C MET A 170 14.09 -6.89 10.80
N TRP A 171 15.30 -6.79 11.36
CA TRP A 171 15.48 -6.65 12.80
C TRP A 171 15.27 -5.22 13.27
N ILE A 172 14.35 -5.06 14.23
CA ILE A 172 14.12 -3.83 14.97
C ILE A 172 14.73 -4.03 16.36
N LYS A 173 16.01 -3.67 16.54
CA LYS A 173 16.70 -3.76 17.84
C LYS A 173 16.58 -2.44 18.58
N ASP A 174 16.35 -2.50 19.90
CA ASP A 174 16.57 -1.37 20.82
C ASP A 174 15.76 -0.07 20.60
N PHE A 175 14.43 -0.17 20.46
CA PHE A 175 13.52 1.00 20.38
C PHE A 175 12.49 1.08 21.49
N GLY A 176 12.69 0.39 22.62
CA GLY A 176 11.68 0.32 23.69
C GLY A 176 10.36 -0.35 23.29
N ILE A 177 10.28 -0.93 22.08
CA ILE A 177 9.07 -1.58 21.55
C ILE A 177 8.78 -2.90 22.27
N PHE A 178 9.82 -3.63 22.69
CA PHE A 178 9.70 -4.98 23.23
C PHE A 178 8.82 -5.08 24.48
N MET A 179 8.81 -4.03 25.32
CA MET A 179 8.01 -3.98 26.55
C MET A 179 6.74 -3.13 26.41
N ARG A 180 6.62 -2.36 25.33
CA ARG A 180 5.48 -1.46 25.11
C ARG A 180 4.19 -2.26 24.90
N GLY A 181 3.13 -1.96 25.63
CA GLY A 181 1.87 -2.68 25.53
C GLY A 181 1.77 -3.95 26.40
N LEU A 182 2.88 -4.39 27.02
CA LEU A 182 2.88 -5.64 27.77
C LEU A 182 1.97 -5.57 29.01
N TYR A 183 1.96 -4.42 29.70
CA TYR A 183 1.23 -4.19 30.93
C TYR A 183 0.05 -3.22 30.78
N ASP A 184 -0.32 -2.85 29.54
CA ASP A 184 -1.38 -1.86 29.26
C ASP A 184 -2.81 -2.41 29.48
N ASP A 185 -2.95 -3.73 29.65
CA ASP A 185 -4.20 -4.44 29.91
C ASP A 185 -4.06 -5.28 31.20
N ASP A 186 -5.13 -6.00 31.58
CA ASP A 186 -5.16 -6.86 32.77
C ASP A 186 -3.94 -7.79 32.86
N GLU A 187 -3.34 -7.86 34.06
CA GLU A 187 -2.11 -8.60 34.34
C GLU A 187 -2.24 -10.09 34.02
N ILE A 188 -3.48 -10.62 34.05
CA ILE A 188 -3.77 -12.01 33.66
C ILE A 188 -3.30 -12.35 32.24
N TYR A 189 -3.21 -11.35 31.35
CA TYR A 189 -2.81 -11.56 29.96
C TYR A 189 -1.30 -11.43 29.70
N VAL A 190 -0.50 -11.02 30.69
CA VAL A 190 0.93 -10.73 30.51
C VAL A 190 1.70 -11.95 29.97
N SER A 191 1.41 -13.15 30.47
CA SER A 191 2.05 -14.39 30.01
C SER A 191 1.68 -14.75 28.56
N THR A 192 0.41 -14.60 28.22
CA THR A 192 -0.10 -14.80 26.84
C THR A 192 0.52 -13.81 25.87
N LYS A 193 0.56 -12.52 26.24
CA LYS A 193 1.22 -11.45 25.47
C LYS A 193 2.71 -11.72 25.28
N ALA A 194 3.43 -12.11 26.34
CA ALA A 194 4.85 -12.43 26.26
C ALA A 194 5.11 -13.60 25.30
N THR A 195 4.29 -14.64 25.36
CA THR A 195 4.39 -15.81 24.46
C THR A 195 4.17 -15.40 22.99
N LEU A 196 3.11 -14.63 22.70
CA LEU A 196 2.81 -14.14 21.36
C LEU A 196 3.93 -13.23 20.84
N ARG A 197 4.37 -12.25 21.65
CA ARG A 197 5.48 -11.36 21.30
C ARG A 197 6.76 -12.14 21.00
N ASP A 198 7.10 -13.13 21.82
CA ASP A 198 8.32 -13.91 21.64
C ASP A 198 8.26 -14.76 20.37
N MET A 199 7.10 -15.36 20.04
CA MET A 199 6.88 -16.01 18.75
C MET A 199 7.09 -15.04 17.58
N LEU A 200 6.50 -13.84 17.66
CA LEU A 200 6.60 -12.84 16.61
C LEU A 200 8.05 -12.33 16.45
N TYR A 201 8.80 -12.16 17.53
CA TYR A 201 10.13 -11.56 17.53
C TYR A 201 11.30 -12.55 17.34
N ARG A 202 11.30 -13.66 18.07
CA ARG A 202 12.50 -14.53 18.22
C ARG A 202 12.43 -15.80 17.39
N ASN A 203 11.25 -16.40 17.28
CA ASN A 203 11.12 -17.74 16.75
C ASN A 203 11.14 -17.77 15.22
N PRO A 204 11.85 -18.72 14.59
CA PRO A 204 11.68 -18.99 13.17
C PRO A 204 10.22 -19.34 12.86
N ILE A 205 9.66 -18.71 11.83
CA ILE A 205 8.30 -19.00 11.37
C ILE A 205 8.40 -19.59 9.97
N GLN A 206 8.02 -20.85 9.84
CA GLN A 206 7.89 -21.55 8.57
C GLN A 206 6.44 -21.99 8.39
N MET A 207 5.73 -21.37 7.47
CA MET A 207 4.34 -21.69 7.16
C MET A 207 4.28 -22.77 6.09
N LYS A 208 3.39 -23.75 6.25
CA LYS A 208 3.15 -24.81 5.26
C LYS A 208 1.85 -24.51 4.50
N LYS A 209 1.84 -24.74 3.19
CA LYS A 209 0.60 -24.61 2.40
C LYS A 209 -0.34 -25.76 2.78
N THR A 210 -1.54 -25.42 3.23
CA THR A 210 -2.58 -26.36 3.67
C THR A 210 -3.80 -26.36 2.76
N GLY A 211 -3.96 -25.32 1.93
CA GLY A 211 -5.04 -25.23 0.93
C GLY A 211 -4.63 -24.38 -0.27
N ASN A 212 -5.17 -24.72 -1.44
CA ASN A 212 -4.91 -24.00 -2.69
C ASN A 212 -6.00 -23.00 -3.06
N GLN A 213 -7.10 -22.95 -2.31
CA GLN A 213 -8.20 -22.01 -2.58
C GLN A 213 -7.76 -20.59 -2.21
N PRO A 214 -7.70 -19.65 -3.17
CA PRO A 214 -7.39 -18.26 -2.87
C PRO A 214 -8.42 -17.66 -1.92
N TRP A 215 -7.99 -16.69 -1.12
CA TRP A 215 -8.93 -15.89 -0.35
C TRP A 215 -9.80 -15.02 -1.27
N THR A 216 -11.11 -15.12 -1.13
CA THR A 216 -12.13 -14.45 -1.97
C THR A 216 -13.02 -13.49 -1.19
N GLY A 217 -12.63 -13.10 0.03
CA GLY A 217 -13.40 -12.12 0.82
C GLY A 217 -13.59 -10.81 0.06
N ALA A 218 -14.73 -10.14 0.26
CA ALA A 218 -15.04 -8.85 -0.40
C ALA A 218 -13.92 -7.82 -0.20
N GLU A 219 -13.20 -7.91 0.93
CA GLU A 219 -12.14 -6.97 1.34
C GLU A 219 -10.82 -7.21 0.62
N ALA A 220 -10.64 -8.38 -0.01
CA ALA A 220 -9.46 -8.68 -0.80
C ALA A 220 -9.29 -7.68 -1.95
N GLN A 221 -10.39 -7.22 -2.56
CA GLN A 221 -10.34 -6.19 -3.60
C GLN A 221 -9.95 -4.82 -3.01
N ARG A 222 -10.47 -4.45 -1.83
CA ARG A 222 -10.19 -3.13 -1.24
C ARG A 222 -8.70 -2.95 -0.91
N ILE A 223 -8.02 -4.02 -0.46
CA ILE A 223 -6.58 -4.00 -0.14
C ILE A 223 -5.70 -3.63 -1.35
N VAL A 224 -6.11 -4.00 -2.57
CA VAL A 224 -5.32 -3.78 -3.79
C VAL A 224 -5.83 -2.62 -4.66
N TYR A 225 -6.88 -1.91 -4.24
CA TYR A 225 -7.44 -0.73 -4.90
C TYR A 225 -7.68 0.39 -3.86
N PRO A 226 -6.62 1.09 -3.42
CA PRO A 226 -6.68 2.02 -2.29
C PRO A 226 -7.58 3.22 -2.56
N GLU A 227 -7.82 3.60 -3.81
CA GLU A 227 -8.73 4.71 -4.17
C GLU A 227 -10.20 4.49 -3.74
N ARG A 228 -10.53 3.31 -3.20
CA ARG A 228 -11.84 2.95 -2.67
C ARG A 228 -11.87 2.76 -1.15
N ASP A 229 -10.74 2.92 -0.45
CA ASP A 229 -10.60 2.65 0.99
C ASP A 229 -9.67 3.68 1.65
N SER A 230 -9.76 3.84 2.97
CA SER A 230 -8.92 4.78 3.74
C SER A 230 -7.71 4.12 4.42
N ILE A 231 -7.54 2.80 4.27
CA ILE A 231 -6.48 2.06 4.96
C ILE A 231 -5.17 2.12 4.16
N TYR A 232 -4.19 2.84 4.68
CA TYR A 232 -2.83 2.86 4.11
C TYR A 232 -2.04 1.60 4.48
N LEU A 233 -1.69 0.79 3.47
CA LEU A 233 -0.91 -0.45 3.61
C LEU A 233 0.45 -0.39 2.88
N GLY A 234 0.97 0.82 2.62
CA GLY A 234 2.19 1.03 1.83
C GLY A 234 1.94 1.11 0.31
N LEU A 235 0.68 1.20 -0.11
CA LEU A 235 0.26 1.39 -1.50
C LEU A 235 -0.28 2.81 -1.66
N TYR A 236 0.39 3.61 -2.48
CA TYR A 236 0.04 5.01 -2.72
C TYR A 236 -1.10 5.14 -3.73
N ASP A 237 -1.80 6.27 -3.67
CA ASP A 237 -2.83 6.61 -4.65
C ASP A 237 -2.28 6.63 -6.07
N ARG A 238 -3.18 6.34 -7.01
CA ARG A 238 -2.88 6.39 -8.44
C ARG A 238 -2.51 7.81 -8.88
N ILE A 239 -1.39 7.92 -9.55
CA ILE A 239 -0.92 9.12 -10.23
C ILE A 239 -1.12 8.92 -11.73
N ASP A 240 -1.91 9.79 -12.35
CA ASP A 240 -2.04 9.82 -13.80
C ASP A 240 -0.86 10.53 -14.44
N VAL A 241 -0.23 9.87 -15.43
CA VAL A 241 0.91 10.38 -16.19
C VAL A 241 0.66 10.26 -17.69
N ASN A 242 1.31 11.11 -18.48
CA ASN A 242 1.18 11.16 -19.93
C ASN A 242 2.46 10.68 -20.61
N ASP A 243 3.62 11.05 -20.06
CA ASP A 243 4.91 10.70 -20.62
C ASP A 243 5.17 9.19 -20.54
N SER A 244 5.78 8.64 -21.59
CA SER A 244 6.27 7.25 -21.59
C SER A 244 7.57 7.06 -20.81
N THR A 245 8.22 8.16 -20.43
CA THR A 245 9.52 8.13 -19.76
C THR A 245 9.60 9.19 -18.69
N GLY A 246 10.08 8.80 -17.51
CA GLY A 246 10.47 9.71 -16.43
C GLY A 246 11.94 9.53 -16.04
N GLN A 247 12.37 10.33 -15.08
CA GLN A 247 13.61 10.13 -14.36
C GLN A 247 13.31 9.54 -12.99
N LEU A 248 14.05 8.51 -12.62
CA LEU A 248 13.99 7.86 -11.33
C LEU A 248 15.32 8.07 -10.63
N THR A 249 15.26 8.50 -9.38
CA THR A 249 16.41 8.78 -8.55
C THR A 249 16.17 8.16 -7.18
N ILE A 250 17.21 7.58 -6.57
CA ILE A 250 17.18 7.13 -5.19
C ILE A 250 18.21 7.93 -4.41
N VAL A 251 17.80 8.44 -3.26
CA VAL A 251 18.64 9.20 -2.34
C VAL A 251 18.45 8.68 -0.91
N ASP A 252 19.40 9.02 -0.05
CA ASP A 252 19.30 8.86 1.40
C ASP A 252 18.90 10.21 1.99
N GLU A 253 17.85 10.26 2.81
CA GLU A 253 17.35 11.50 3.42
C GLU A 253 18.05 11.88 4.72
N ASP A 254 18.78 10.96 5.35
CA ASP A 254 19.39 11.17 6.67
C ASP A 254 20.92 10.97 6.63
N GLN A 255 21.38 9.76 6.95
CA GLN A 255 22.80 9.44 7.05
C GLN A 255 23.07 8.11 6.36
N LEU A 256 24.12 8.10 5.53
CA LEU A 256 24.60 6.87 4.89
C LEU A 256 25.00 5.83 5.95
N ASP A 257 24.11 4.87 6.14
CA ASP A 257 24.18 3.91 7.23
C ASP A 257 24.15 2.45 6.74
N LYS A 258 24.43 2.25 5.44
CA LYS A 258 24.38 0.97 4.71
C LYS A 258 22.98 0.45 4.41
N ASP A 259 22.06 1.38 4.21
CA ASP A 259 20.77 1.07 3.64
C ASP A 259 20.87 0.43 2.26
N THR A 260 20.13 -0.67 2.09
CA THR A 260 20.04 -1.39 0.81
C THR A 260 18.62 -1.47 0.32
N VAL A 261 18.42 -1.26 -0.98
CA VAL A 261 17.09 -1.22 -1.59
C VAL A 261 16.98 -2.04 -2.86
N THR A 262 15.77 -2.54 -3.11
CA THR A 262 15.39 -3.25 -4.34
C THR A 262 14.22 -2.52 -4.98
N LEU A 263 14.25 -2.33 -6.30
CA LEU A 263 13.15 -1.73 -7.04
C LEU A 263 12.60 -2.69 -8.08
N VAL A 264 11.27 -2.87 -8.06
CA VAL A 264 10.53 -3.74 -8.98
C VAL A 264 9.49 -2.92 -9.73
N HIS A 265 9.48 -3.01 -11.05
CA HIS A 265 8.51 -2.36 -11.93
C HIS A 265 7.70 -3.40 -12.70
N ASN A 266 6.39 -3.50 -12.44
CA ASN A 266 5.49 -4.48 -13.09
C ASN A 266 6.05 -5.93 -13.05
N GLY A 267 6.67 -6.30 -11.93
CA GLY A 267 7.32 -7.61 -11.73
C GLY A 267 8.75 -7.73 -12.28
N ARG A 268 9.27 -6.74 -13.00
CA ARG A 268 10.66 -6.69 -13.48
C ARG A 268 11.55 -5.98 -12.47
N THR A 269 12.61 -6.62 -11.99
CA THR A 269 13.58 -5.98 -11.09
C THR A 269 14.43 -4.96 -11.86
N LEU A 270 14.39 -3.70 -11.44
CA LEU A 270 15.22 -2.61 -11.98
C LEU A 270 16.51 -2.44 -11.17
N LEU A 271 16.44 -2.59 -9.85
CA LEU A 271 17.56 -2.53 -8.92
C LEU A 271 17.44 -3.66 -7.92
N ARG A 272 18.57 -4.24 -7.49
CA ARG A 272 18.57 -5.39 -6.58
C ARG A 272 19.61 -5.19 -5.48
N SER A 273 19.14 -5.09 -4.23
CA SER A 273 20.00 -5.00 -3.04
C SER A 273 21.08 -3.93 -3.19
N GLN A 274 20.73 -2.81 -3.80
CA GLN A 274 21.65 -1.72 -4.09
C GLN A 274 21.84 -0.91 -2.80
N GLU A 275 23.08 -0.77 -2.35
CA GLU A 275 23.42 0.14 -1.25
C GLU A 275 23.24 1.60 -1.71
N ILE A 276 22.53 2.40 -0.91
CA ILE A 276 22.38 3.84 -1.12
C ILE A 276 23.71 4.51 -0.72
N ASN A 277 24.25 5.36 -1.59
CA ASN A 277 25.52 6.04 -1.37
C ASN A 277 25.46 7.48 -1.91
N GLU A 278 26.54 8.25 -1.71
CA GLU A 278 26.63 9.66 -2.11
C GLU A 278 26.43 9.88 -3.63
N GLN A 279 26.65 8.85 -4.44
CA GLN A 279 26.41 8.93 -5.88
C GLN A 279 24.93 8.75 -6.14
N THR A 280 24.23 9.88 -6.27
CA THR A 280 22.83 9.91 -6.70
C THR A 280 22.69 9.26 -8.08
N GLN A 281 22.32 7.98 -8.11
CA GLN A 281 22.11 7.25 -9.35
C GLN A 281 20.74 7.60 -9.91
N SER A 282 20.74 8.50 -10.90
CA SER A 282 19.55 8.77 -11.70
C SER A 282 19.51 7.83 -12.91
N GLN A 283 18.37 7.18 -13.12
CA GLN A 283 18.13 6.32 -14.25
C GLN A 283 16.82 6.66 -14.94
N ARG A 284 16.76 6.38 -16.25
CA ARG A 284 15.54 6.60 -17.03
C ARG A 284 14.51 5.53 -16.69
N LEU A 285 13.36 5.94 -16.19
CA LEU A 285 12.18 5.11 -15.98
C LEU A 285 11.36 5.06 -17.27
N ARG A 286 11.09 3.87 -17.81
CA ARG A 286 10.18 3.67 -18.95
C ARG A 286 8.85 3.13 -18.43
N LEU A 287 7.75 3.69 -18.87
CA LEU A 287 6.40 3.26 -18.47
C LEU A 287 5.68 2.57 -19.62
N ASP A 288 5.06 1.44 -19.31
CA ASP A 288 4.12 0.77 -20.20
C ASP A 288 2.82 1.58 -20.27
N THR A 289 2.04 1.41 -21.35
CA THR A 289 0.67 1.95 -21.38
C THR A 289 -0.18 1.28 -20.30
N GLY A 290 -1.03 2.04 -19.62
CA GLY A 290 -1.86 1.54 -18.52
C GLY A 290 -1.15 1.65 -17.17
N MET A 291 -1.45 0.72 -16.27
CA MET A 291 -0.97 0.79 -14.88
C MET A 291 0.46 0.27 -14.74
N ASN A 292 1.32 1.09 -14.14
CA ASN A 292 2.69 0.78 -13.78
C ASN A 292 2.83 0.79 -12.27
N LEU A 293 3.17 -0.35 -11.70
CA LEU A 293 3.44 -0.51 -10.27
C LEU A 293 4.94 -0.47 -10.04
N LEU A 294 5.41 0.46 -9.22
CA LEU A 294 6.79 0.53 -8.75
C LEU A 294 6.82 0.13 -7.28
N ALA A 295 7.30 -1.06 -6.96
CA ALA A 295 7.53 -1.47 -5.59
C ALA A 295 8.99 -1.22 -5.20
N PHE A 296 9.18 -0.29 -4.28
CA PHE A 296 10.44 0.06 -3.68
C PHE A 296 10.56 -0.67 -2.35
N PHE A 297 11.56 -1.54 -2.21
CA PHE A 297 11.78 -2.39 -1.05
C PHE A 297 12.97 -1.89 -0.24
N ALA A 298 12.80 -1.81 1.08
CA ALA A 298 13.90 -1.77 2.03
C ALA A 298 14.38 -3.21 2.25
N ASP A 299 15.61 -3.52 1.84
CA ASP A 299 16.20 -4.85 2.01
C ASP A 299 16.81 -5.04 3.41
N ASN A 300 17.10 -3.93 4.09
CA ASN A 300 17.49 -3.83 5.48
C ASN A 300 16.97 -2.52 6.09
N TYR A 301 17.31 -2.23 7.35
CA TYR A 301 17.07 -0.93 7.97
C TYR A 301 18.40 -0.23 8.32
N GLY A 302 19.42 -0.46 7.50
CA GLY A 302 20.74 0.12 7.73
C GLY A 302 21.35 -0.20 9.10
N ARG A 303 22.19 0.71 9.59
CA ARG A 303 22.80 0.69 10.92
C ARG A 303 21.98 1.50 11.92
N LEU A 304 21.29 2.53 11.45
CA LEU A 304 20.45 3.46 12.19
C LEU A 304 19.02 3.36 11.67
N PRO A 305 18.27 2.34 12.11
CA PRO A 305 16.94 2.08 11.57
C PRO A 305 15.94 3.21 11.93
N PRO A 306 14.89 3.42 11.10
CA PRO A 306 14.51 2.64 9.92
C PRO A 306 15.40 2.90 8.70
N ASN A 307 15.13 2.21 7.58
CA ASN A 307 15.69 2.59 6.28
C ASN A 307 15.28 4.04 5.93
N THR A 308 16.18 4.81 5.34
CA THR A 308 16.04 6.25 5.03
C THR A 308 16.10 6.52 3.52
N GLY A 309 15.84 5.48 2.71
CA GLY A 309 15.78 5.62 1.26
C GLY A 309 14.54 6.37 0.79
N ASP A 310 14.72 7.34 -0.09
CA ASP A 310 13.66 8.04 -0.83
C ASP A 310 13.75 7.71 -2.33
N MET A 311 12.70 7.07 -2.84
CA MET A 311 12.52 6.89 -4.27
C MET A 311 11.83 8.12 -4.86
N ARG A 312 12.57 8.88 -5.67
CA ARG A 312 12.08 10.07 -6.37
C ARG A 312 11.78 9.76 -7.83
N VAL A 313 10.56 10.08 -8.27
CA VAL A 313 10.14 9.96 -9.67
C VAL A 313 9.82 11.35 -10.22
N ALA A 314 10.56 11.78 -11.23
CA ALA A 314 10.28 12.99 -11.99
C ALA A 314 9.68 12.64 -13.36
N ILE A 315 8.42 12.97 -13.60
CA ILE A 315 7.69 12.65 -14.83
C ILE A 315 6.59 13.70 -15.06
N ASP A 316 6.26 14.00 -16.32
CA ASP A 316 5.32 15.07 -16.69
C ASP A 316 5.71 16.45 -16.09
N GLY A 317 7.00 16.69 -15.88
CA GLY A 317 7.50 17.90 -15.21
C GLY A 317 7.16 18.01 -13.71
N LYS A 318 6.57 16.97 -13.11
CA LYS A 318 6.28 16.87 -11.67
C LYS A 318 7.30 15.96 -11.00
N LYS A 319 7.48 16.12 -9.69
CA LYS A 319 8.33 15.26 -8.85
C LYS A 319 7.47 14.61 -7.77
N TYR A 320 7.65 13.31 -7.60
CA TYR A 320 7.02 12.48 -6.58
C TYR A 320 8.11 11.87 -5.72
N SER A 321 7.86 11.74 -4.42
CA SER A 321 8.78 11.16 -3.44
C SER A 321 8.06 10.05 -2.69
N PHE A 322 8.78 8.98 -2.41
CA PHE A 322 8.30 7.78 -1.73
C PHE A 322 9.38 7.40 -0.72
N ASP A 323 9.27 7.99 0.46
CA ASP A 323 10.31 8.04 1.48
C ASP A 323 10.03 7.06 2.63
N PHE A 324 11.02 6.25 3.02
CA PHE A 324 10.92 5.37 4.17
C PHE A 324 11.03 6.11 5.53
N SER A 325 11.65 7.29 5.58
CA SER A 325 11.77 8.14 6.77
C SER A 325 10.44 8.79 7.17
N ASP A 326 9.48 8.89 6.24
CA ASP A 326 8.12 9.31 6.55
C ASP A 326 7.53 8.45 7.68
N ARG A 327 6.95 9.09 8.71
CA ARG A 327 6.34 8.41 9.87
C ARG A 327 5.40 7.23 9.53
N PRO A 328 4.50 7.30 8.52
CA PRO A 328 3.67 6.16 8.14
C PRO A 328 4.44 5.00 7.48
N ASN A 329 5.66 5.26 7.01
CA ASN A 329 6.53 4.34 6.27
C ASN A 329 7.68 3.79 7.09
N ALA A 330 8.05 4.43 8.20
CA ALA A 330 9.13 3.99 9.08
C ALA A 330 9.01 2.49 9.41
N TYR A 331 10.08 1.75 9.13
CA TYR A 331 10.17 0.28 9.23
C TYR A 331 9.27 -0.48 8.25
N ALA A 332 8.89 0.09 7.12
CA ALA A 332 8.21 -0.65 6.06
C ALA A 332 9.18 -1.56 5.33
N THR A 333 8.65 -2.69 4.85
CA THR A 333 9.37 -3.56 3.91
C THR A 333 9.34 -2.99 2.51
N PHE A 334 8.25 -2.33 2.13
CA PHE A 334 8.09 -1.76 0.81
C PHE A 334 7.17 -0.55 0.82
N LEU A 335 7.28 0.23 -0.24
CA LEU A 335 6.35 1.25 -0.69
C LEU A 335 5.98 0.94 -2.15
N VAL A 336 4.74 1.19 -2.54
CA VAL A 336 4.28 0.95 -3.92
C VAL A 336 3.68 2.22 -4.51
N ALA A 337 4.32 2.74 -5.55
CA ALA A 337 3.78 3.81 -6.37
C ALA A 337 2.93 3.25 -7.52
N GLN A 338 1.79 3.91 -7.78
CA GLN A 338 0.89 3.58 -8.88
C GLN A 338 0.94 4.68 -9.94
N LEU A 339 1.59 4.42 -11.08
CA LEU A 339 1.66 5.36 -12.21
C LEU A 339 0.78 4.84 -13.35
N TYR A 340 -0.34 5.51 -13.63
CA TYR A 340 -1.20 5.16 -14.75
C TYR A 340 -0.89 6.02 -15.96
N ARG A 341 -0.25 5.41 -16.97
CA ARG A 341 0.00 6.06 -18.24
C ARG A 341 -1.21 5.93 -19.15
N LYS A 342 -1.83 7.04 -19.51
CA LYS A 342 -2.95 7.02 -20.45
C LYS A 342 -2.48 6.48 -21.81
N PRO A 343 -3.29 5.65 -22.49
CA PRO A 343 -3.01 5.32 -23.88
C PRO A 343 -2.95 6.60 -24.70
N VAL A 344 -1.86 6.75 -25.48
CA VAL A 344 -1.76 7.83 -26.45
C VAL A 344 -2.89 7.62 -27.44
N GLN A 345 -3.87 8.52 -27.46
CA GLN A 345 -4.81 8.55 -28.58
C GLN A 345 -3.97 8.84 -29.82
N GLU A 346 -3.91 7.89 -30.75
CA GLU A 346 -3.38 8.16 -32.07
C GLU A 346 -4.19 9.31 -32.65
N LYS A 347 -3.57 10.48 -32.70
CA LYS A 347 -4.10 11.59 -33.48
C LYS A 347 -4.18 11.07 -34.92
N PRO A 348 -5.35 11.06 -35.59
CA PRO A 348 -5.40 10.66 -36.99
C PRO A 348 -4.39 11.51 -37.77
N SER A 349 -3.54 10.86 -38.56
CA SER A 349 -2.62 11.52 -39.48
C SER A 349 -3.40 12.52 -40.35
N PRO A 350 -2.87 13.73 -40.64
CA PRO A 350 -3.63 14.78 -41.31
C PRO A 350 -3.81 14.45 -42.79
N ALA A 351 -4.84 13.67 -43.12
CA ALA A 351 -5.45 13.68 -44.43
C ALA A 351 -6.66 14.63 -44.36
N THR A 352 -6.52 15.74 -45.09
CA THR A 352 -7.53 16.73 -45.49
C THR A 352 -8.96 16.46 -45.02
N VAL A 353 -9.35 17.04 -43.89
CA VAL A 353 -10.76 17.33 -43.60
C VAL A 353 -10.85 18.80 -43.23
N ALA A 354 -11.60 19.54 -44.04
CA ALA A 354 -11.87 20.97 -43.85
C ALA A 354 -12.48 21.24 -42.46
N PRO A 355 -12.26 22.42 -41.87
CA PRO A 355 -12.76 22.73 -40.53
C PRO A 355 -14.28 22.91 -40.58
N LEU A 356 -15.02 22.15 -39.77
CA LEU A 356 -16.34 22.58 -39.30
C LEU A 356 -16.18 23.42 -38.04
N PRO A 357 -16.95 24.51 -37.88
CA PRO A 357 -16.78 25.45 -36.78
C PRO A 357 -17.19 24.81 -35.45
N ALA A 358 -16.30 24.88 -34.46
CA ALA A 358 -16.62 24.56 -33.08
C ALA A 358 -17.37 25.74 -32.45
N THR A 359 -18.60 25.50 -31.99
CA THR A 359 -19.33 26.44 -31.14
C THR A 359 -18.72 26.43 -29.73
N PRO A 360 -18.40 27.59 -29.13
CA PRO A 360 -17.93 27.65 -27.76
C PRO A 360 -19.10 27.46 -26.79
N VAL A 361 -18.94 26.56 -25.81
CA VAL A 361 -19.83 26.51 -24.65
C VAL A 361 -19.46 27.70 -23.75
N ALA A 362 -20.33 28.70 -23.71
CA ALA A 362 -20.19 29.86 -22.86
C ALA A 362 -20.34 29.48 -21.37
N ALA A 363 -19.49 30.05 -20.52
CA ALA A 363 -19.66 30.04 -19.08
C ALA A 363 -21.00 30.70 -18.72
N LEU A 364 -21.86 29.99 -17.99
CA LEU A 364 -23.14 30.54 -17.52
C LEU A 364 -22.88 31.70 -16.55
N PRO A 365 -23.47 32.90 -16.76
CA PRO A 365 -23.46 33.96 -15.76
C PRO A 365 -24.31 33.57 -14.53
N PRO A 366 -24.08 34.17 -13.35
CA PRO A 366 -24.85 33.88 -12.14
C PRO A 366 -26.33 34.24 -12.36
N GLY A 367 -27.15 33.22 -12.64
CA GLY A 367 -28.60 33.32 -12.74
C GLY A 367 -29.23 33.24 -11.35
N GLY A 368 -29.29 34.37 -10.65
CA GLY A 368 -29.95 34.49 -9.35
C GLY A 368 -29.84 35.89 -8.76
N ASP A 369 -30.73 36.24 -7.83
CA ASP A 369 -30.71 37.51 -7.08
C ASP A 369 -29.41 37.63 -6.25
N THR A 370 -28.39 38.25 -6.86
CA THR A 370 -27.07 38.47 -6.28
C THR A 370 -27.11 39.37 -5.04
N ALA A 371 -28.16 40.18 -4.85
CA ALA A 371 -28.33 40.98 -3.64
C ALA A 371 -28.69 40.10 -2.44
N ALA A 372 -29.51 39.06 -2.63
CA ALA A 372 -29.83 38.09 -1.58
C ALA A 372 -28.61 37.24 -1.19
N LEU A 373 -27.87 36.70 -2.17
CA LEU A 373 -26.64 35.95 -1.92
C LEU A 373 -25.60 36.78 -1.15
N THR A 374 -25.46 38.06 -1.50
CA THR A 374 -24.52 38.98 -0.84
C THR A 374 -24.92 39.26 0.62
N ARG A 375 -26.22 39.45 0.91
CA ARG A 375 -26.70 39.56 2.30
C ARG A 375 -26.40 38.31 3.12
N THR A 376 -26.62 37.12 2.56
CA THR A 376 -26.32 35.85 3.23
C THR A 376 -24.82 35.68 3.48
N ALA A 377 -23.99 35.94 2.48
CA ALA A 377 -22.54 35.82 2.59
C ALA A 377 -21.97 36.72 3.69
N ILE A 378 -22.43 37.98 3.79
CA ILE A 378 -21.97 38.95 4.81
C ILE A 378 -22.50 38.60 6.21
N SER A 379 -23.68 37.99 6.31
CA SER A 379 -24.27 37.60 7.61
C SER A 379 -23.56 36.42 8.30
N ARG A 380 -22.81 35.61 7.54
CA ARG A 380 -22.12 34.41 8.03
C ARG A 380 -20.71 34.73 8.51
N LYS A 381 -20.20 33.94 9.46
CA LYS A 381 -18.85 34.13 10.00
C LYS A 381 -17.80 33.59 9.04
N ASP A 382 -16.86 34.43 8.64
CA ASP A 382 -15.73 34.01 7.82
C ASP A 382 -14.69 33.21 8.63
N GLN A 383 -14.28 32.06 8.09
CA GLN A 383 -13.23 31.20 8.63
C GLN A 383 -12.07 31.08 7.62
N TRP A 384 -10.90 31.60 7.98
CA TRP A 384 -9.71 31.50 7.14
C TRP A 384 -9.11 30.09 7.17
N VAL A 385 -9.00 29.46 6.01
CA VAL A 385 -8.52 28.08 5.85
C VAL A 385 -7.02 28.05 5.55
N THR A 386 -6.56 28.89 4.63
CA THR A 386 -5.14 28.93 4.26
C THR A 386 -4.76 30.21 3.52
N THR A 387 -3.46 30.46 3.42
CA THR A 387 -2.86 31.51 2.58
C THR A 387 -1.98 30.87 1.51
N ILE A 388 -2.13 31.29 0.27
CA ILE A 388 -1.43 30.80 -0.91
C ILE A 388 -0.77 31.98 -1.61
N LYS A 389 0.51 31.83 -1.99
CA LYS A 389 1.23 32.80 -2.80
C LYS A 389 1.31 32.29 -4.24
N VAL A 390 1.01 33.14 -5.20
CA VAL A 390 1.01 32.81 -6.63
C VAL A 390 1.73 33.91 -7.42
N LYS A 391 2.37 33.54 -8.53
CA LYS A 391 3.09 34.47 -9.41
C LYS A 391 2.40 34.72 -10.74
N GLN A 392 1.24 34.10 -10.96
CA GLN A 392 0.47 34.25 -12.18
C GLN A 392 -0.92 34.79 -11.90
N ARG A 393 -1.40 35.60 -12.84
CA ARG A 393 -2.68 36.31 -12.74
C ARG A 393 -3.87 35.38 -12.94
N ASP A 394 -3.80 34.45 -13.88
CA ASP A 394 -4.89 33.53 -14.19
C ASP A 394 -4.64 32.17 -13.52
N ILE A 395 -5.58 31.71 -12.71
CA ILE A 395 -5.48 30.44 -11.97
C ILE A 395 -6.74 29.61 -12.21
N THR A 396 -6.62 28.29 -12.10
CA THR A 396 -7.76 27.37 -12.27
C THR A 396 -8.13 26.75 -10.94
N LEU A 397 -9.41 26.80 -10.59
CA LEU A 397 -9.98 26.11 -9.44
C LEU A 397 -10.62 24.83 -9.93
N GLU A 398 -10.28 23.71 -9.32
CA GLU A 398 -10.93 22.42 -9.53
C GLU A 398 -11.70 22.05 -8.28
N LEU A 399 -12.98 21.81 -8.42
CA LEU A 399 -13.86 21.43 -7.32
C LEU A 399 -14.50 20.07 -7.60
N TRP A 400 -14.49 19.20 -6.60
CA TRP A 400 -15.24 17.94 -6.62
C TRP A 400 -15.66 17.52 -5.22
N ASP A 401 -16.63 16.63 -5.17
CA ASP A 401 -17.07 15.96 -3.95
C ASP A 401 -16.06 14.85 -3.60
N ALA A 402 -15.43 14.97 -2.43
CA ALA A 402 -14.43 14.00 -1.97
C ALA A 402 -15.04 12.72 -1.37
N GLN A 403 -16.36 12.66 -1.22
CA GLN A 403 -17.12 11.59 -0.58
C GLN A 403 -18.20 11.02 -1.52
N THR A 404 -19.41 11.58 -1.50
CA THR A 404 -20.57 11.03 -2.21
C THR A 404 -21.52 12.14 -2.63
N GLU A 405 -21.68 12.29 -3.95
CA GLU A 405 -22.61 13.24 -4.56
C GLU A 405 -24.04 13.03 -4.02
N ASP A 406 -24.45 13.93 -3.14
CA ASP A 406 -25.70 13.84 -2.39
C ASP A 406 -26.62 15.06 -2.59
N GLY A 407 -26.27 15.89 -3.57
CA GLY A 407 -27.06 17.05 -4.03
C GLY A 407 -26.64 18.37 -3.38
N ASP A 408 -25.44 18.43 -2.79
CA ASP A 408 -24.89 19.62 -2.20
C ASP A 408 -24.45 20.66 -3.25
N SER A 409 -24.58 21.95 -2.91
CA SER A 409 -24.20 23.04 -3.82
C SER A 409 -23.57 24.22 -3.09
N ILE A 410 -22.66 24.91 -3.80
CA ILE A 410 -21.89 26.03 -3.27
C ILE A 410 -21.92 27.25 -4.20
N SER A 411 -21.66 28.43 -3.63
CA SER A 411 -21.40 29.65 -4.36
C SER A 411 -19.98 30.16 -4.07
N LEU A 412 -19.31 30.69 -5.10
CA LEU A 412 -17.94 31.21 -5.02
C LEU A 412 -17.90 32.70 -5.29
N ARG A 413 -17.19 33.44 -4.44
CA ARG A 413 -17.02 34.90 -4.55
C ARG A 413 -15.54 35.26 -4.42
N LEU A 414 -15.03 36.08 -5.35
CA LEU A 414 -13.65 36.57 -5.37
C LEU A 414 -13.67 38.10 -5.31
N ASN A 415 -13.00 38.69 -4.31
CA ASN A 415 -12.92 40.15 -4.10
C ASN A 415 -14.29 40.81 -4.26
N GLU A 416 -15.28 40.29 -3.53
CA GLU A 416 -16.66 40.77 -3.52
C GLU A 416 -17.49 40.50 -4.78
N LYS A 417 -16.91 39.93 -5.85
CA LYS A 417 -17.59 39.57 -7.09
C LYS A 417 -17.92 38.08 -7.14
N TRP A 418 -19.17 37.73 -7.44
CA TRP A 418 -19.57 36.33 -7.63
C TRP A 418 -18.94 35.74 -8.90
N ILE A 419 -18.27 34.60 -8.75
CA ILE A 419 -17.69 33.82 -9.84
C ILE A 419 -18.74 32.83 -10.36
N VAL A 420 -19.40 32.12 -9.44
CA VAL A 420 -20.47 31.17 -9.72
C VAL A 420 -21.42 31.06 -8.53
N SER A 421 -22.68 30.76 -8.78
CA SER A 421 -23.72 30.57 -7.76
C SER A 421 -24.51 29.29 -7.99
N GLY A 422 -24.90 28.57 -6.93
CA GLY A 422 -25.66 27.33 -7.07
C GLY A 422 -24.87 26.21 -7.74
N PHE A 423 -23.54 26.24 -7.60
CA PHE A 423 -22.63 25.29 -8.24
C PHE A 423 -22.76 23.91 -7.59
N PRO A 424 -23.24 22.88 -8.31
CA PRO A 424 -23.40 21.55 -7.72
C PRO A 424 -22.03 20.95 -7.44
N VAL A 425 -21.82 20.39 -6.24
CA VAL A 425 -20.61 19.64 -5.92
C VAL A 425 -20.84 18.22 -6.44
N LYS A 426 -20.04 17.81 -7.43
CA LYS A 426 -20.19 16.51 -8.11
C LYS A 426 -18.96 15.66 -7.88
N LYS A 427 -19.08 14.34 -8.05
CA LYS A 427 -17.90 13.45 -8.05
C LYS A 427 -16.92 13.75 -9.18
N GLN A 428 -17.42 14.25 -10.31
CA GLN A 428 -16.59 14.69 -11.40
C GLN A 428 -15.90 16.02 -11.06
N ILE A 429 -14.60 16.12 -11.34
CA ILE A 429 -13.86 17.38 -11.23
C ILE A 429 -14.46 18.41 -12.17
N GLN A 430 -14.80 19.56 -11.62
CA GLN A 430 -15.31 20.70 -12.36
C GLN A 430 -14.32 21.85 -12.26
N GLU A 431 -13.94 22.41 -13.41
CA GLU A 431 -12.93 23.47 -13.51
C GLU A 431 -13.58 24.86 -13.61
N LEU A 432 -13.01 25.82 -12.88
CA LEU A 432 -13.39 27.22 -12.91
C LEU A 432 -12.14 28.07 -13.05
N LYS A 433 -12.02 28.81 -14.15
CA LYS A 433 -10.90 29.74 -14.37
C LYS A 433 -11.21 31.08 -13.70
N ILE A 434 -10.27 31.59 -12.91
CA ILE A 434 -10.40 32.88 -12.23
C ILE A 434 -9.17 33.75 -12.49
N THR A 435 -9.38 35.06 -12.56
CA THR A 435 -8.34 36.07 -12.79
C THR A 435 -8.16 36.90 -11.53
N LEU A 436 -6.93 36.95 -11.02
CA LEU A 436 -6.55 37.65 -9.80
C LEU A 436 -6.21 39.13 -10.07
N GLN A 437 -6.36 39.96 -9.03
CA GLN A 437 -5.85 41.32 -8.96
C GLN A 437 -4.48 41.32 -8.28
N PRO A 438 -3.54 42.23 -8.61
CA PRO A 438 -2.27 42.33 -7.90
C PRO A 438 -2.46 42.49 -6.39
N GLY A 439 -1.66 41.77 -5.58
CA GLY A 439 -1.77 41.78 -4.12
C GLY A 439 -2.77 40.76 -3.56
N GLU A 440 -3.50 41.14 -2.50
CA GLU A 440 -4.38 40.22 -1.77
C GLU A 440 -5.71 39.99 -2.51
N ASN A 441 -6.01 38.72 -2.79
CA ASN A 441 -7.30 38.26 -3.29
C ASN A 441 -7.98 37.36 -2.25
N ARG A 442 -9.26 37.59 -2.01
CA ARG A 442 -10.08 36.85 -1.05
C ARG A 442 -11.06 35.98 -1.80
N LEU A 443 -10.84 34.67 -1.76
CA LEU A 443 -11.75 33.69 -2.34
C LEU A 443 -12.63 33.10 -1.24
N GLN A 444 -13.93 33.39 -1.32
CA GLN A 444 -14.96 32.98 -0.36
C GLN A 444 -15.77 31.82 -0.94
N PHE A 445 -15.85 30.74 -0.17
CA PHE A 445 -16.67 29.56 -0.42
C PHE A 445 -17.86 29.57 0.53
N MET A 446 -19.08 29.60 -0.03
CA MET A 446 -20.33 29.60 0.72
C MET A 446 -21.16 28.38 0.34
N ALA A 447 -21.60 27.60 1.34
CA ALA A 447 -22.58 26.54 1.09
C ALA A 447 -23.96 27.16 0.81
N ASP A 448 -24.55 26.82 -0.34
CA ASP A 448 -25.94 27.18 -0.64
C ASP A 448 -26.91 26.21 0.04
N ASN A 449 -26.49 24.95 0.15
CA ASN A 449 -27.14 23.90 0.93
C ASN A 449 -26.10 22.89 1.46
N LEU A 450 -26.51 21.93 2.29
CA LEU A 450 -25.61 20.94 2.92
C LEU A 450 -25.72 19.53 2.31
N GLY A 451 -26.49 19.34 1.24
CA GLY A 451 -26.80 18.01 0.72
C GLY A 451 -27.70 17.20 1.65
N ARG A 452 -27.66 15.87 1.49
CA ARG A 452 -28.37 14.90 2.35
C ARG A 452 -27.56 14.52 3.59
N ILE A 453 -26.24 14.70 3.56
CA ILE A 453 -25.28 14.32 4.60
C ILE A 453 -24.46 15.58 4.98
N PRO A 454 -24.88 16.35 5.99
CA PRO A 454 -24.12 17.51 6.45
C PRO A 454 -22.83 17.11 7.19
N PRO A 455 -21.74 17.92 7.15
CA PRO A 455 -21.58 19.20 6.45
C PRO A 455 -21.21 19.05 4.96
N ASN A 456 -21.41 20.11 4.17
CA ASN A 456 -20.94 20.15 2.78
C ASN A 456 -19.41 20.00 2.75
N THR A 457 -18.93 18.95 2.09
CA THR A 457 -17.51 18.57 2.04
C THR A 457 -17.02 18.54 0.60
N ALA A 458 -16.38 19.63 0.17
CA ALA A 458 -15.82 19.77 -1.16
C ALA A 458 -14.29 19.78 -1.10
N ALA A 459 -13.64 19.07 -2.01
CA ALA A 459 -12.21 19.23 -2.25
C ALA A 459 -12.01 20.33 -3.28
N LEU A 460 -11.22 21.33 -2.92
CA LEU A 460 -10.75 22.36 -3.83
C LEU A 460 -9.28 22.10 -4.17
N ARG A 461 -8.95 22.06 -5.45
CA ARG A 461 -7.57 22.13 -5.91
C ARG A 461 -7.37 23.44 -6.67
N ILE A 462 -6.41 24.24 -6.19
CA ILE A 462 -6.04 25.50 -6.84
C ILE A 462 -4.80 25.20 -7.69
N LEU A 463 -4.98 25.29 -9.01
CA LEU A 463 -3.95 25.14 -10.02
C LEU A 463 -3.36 26.52 -10.34
N PHE A 464 -2.08 26.69 -10.04
CA PHE A 464 -1.33 27.84 -10.49
C PHE A 464 0.09 27.44 -10.91
N ASP A 465 0.57 28.04 -11.98
CA ASP A 465 1.80 27.71 -12.69
C ASP A 465 1.81 26.23 -13.14
N LYS A 466 2.58 25.41 -12.44
CA LYS A 466 2.70 23.95 -12.57
C LYS A 466 2.50 23.23 -11.22
N ILE A 467 2.03 23.98 -10.22
CA ILE A 467 1.83 23.56 -8.84
C ILE A 467 0.33 23.44 -8.60
N SER A 468 -0.08 22.45 -7.82
CA SER A 468 -1.47 22.31 -7.40
C SER A 468 -1.51 22.21 -5.88
N ARG A 469 -2.32 23.05 -5.23
CA ARG A 469 -2.55 22.95 -3.78
C ARG A 469 -3.97 22.48 -3.55
N ARG A 470 -4.11 21.34 -2.89
CA ARG A 470 -5.41 20.84 -2.43
C ARG A 470 -5.75 21.46 -1.07
N VAL A 471 -7.01 21.84 -0.92
CA VAL A 471 -7.61 22.35 0.31
C VAL A 471 -8.93 21.60 0.47
N ASP A 472 -9.08 20.86 1.56
CA ASP A 472 -10.36 20.24 1.90
C ASP A 472 -11.23 21.28 2.60
N LEU A 473 -12.41 21.53 2.05
CA LEU A 473 -13.37 22.51 2.54
C LEU A 473 -14.49 21.79 3.26
N SER A 474 -14.72 22.15 4.52
CA SER A 474 -15.90 21.72 5.28
C SER A 474 -16.71 22.96 5.63
N THR A 475 -17.88 23.11 5.03
CA THR A 475 -18.71 24.33 5.13
C THR A 475 -20.06 24.00 5.76
N ASP A 476 -20.55 24.89 6.63
CA ASP A 476 -21.90 24.81 7.19
C ASP A 476 -22.73 26.06 6.82
N MET A 477 -24.01 26.11 7.20
CA MET A 477 -24.89 27.25 6.88
C MET A 477 -24.63 28.51 7.74
N LYS A 478 -23.66 28.47 8.66
CA LYS A 478 -23.32 29.57 9.58
C LYS A 478 -21.96 30.20 9.27
N ARG A 479 -21.06 29.47 8.62
CA ARG A 479 -19.68 29.86 8.34
C ARG A 479 -19.35 29.80 6.85
N ASN A 480 -18.52 30.74 6.40
CA ASN A 480 -17.92 30.70 5.07
C ASN A 480 -16.46 30.27 5.19
N ASN A 481 -15.95 29.52 4.21
CA ASN A 481 -14.52 29.23 4.11
C ASN A 481 -13.83 30.30 3.27
N MET A 482 -12.77 30.88 3.82
CA MET A 482 -11.98 31.95 3.19
C MET A 482 -10.57 31.46 2.87
N ILE A 483 -10.15 31.66 1.63
CA ILE A 483 -8.78 31.42 1.17
C ILE A 483 -8.16 32.76 0.78
N ARG A 484 -6.98 33.06 1.36
CA ARG A 484 -6.19 34.23 0.97
C ARG A 484 -5.23 33.85 -0.14
N ILE A 485 -5.32 34.51 -1.29
CA ILE A 485 -4.41 34.31 -2.42
C ILE A 485 -3.63 35.61 -2.63
N ILE A 486 -2.32 35.57 -2.39
CA ILE A 486 -1.42 36.71 -2.59
C ILE A 486 -0.80 36.56 -3.98
N TYR A 487 -1.19 37.42 -4.91
CA TYR A 487 -0.56 37.52 -6.21
C TYR A 487 0.63 38.49 -6.11
N GLU A 488 1.83 37.93 -6.10
CA GLU A 488 3.10 38.66 -6.14
C GLU A 488 3.52 38.79 -7.61
N GLU A 489 3.46 40.01 -8.15
CA GLU A 489 3.90 40.32 -9.54
C GLU A 489 5.40 40.10 -9.75
#